data_AF-A0A5N7CX66-F1
#
_entry.id   AF-A0A5N7CX66-F1
#
_cell.length_a   1.000
_cell.length_b   1.000
_cell.length_c   1.000
_cell.angle_alpha   90.00
_cell.angle_beta   90.00
_cell.angle_gamma   90.00
#
_symmetry.space_group_name_H-M   'P 1'
#
loop_
_entity.id
_entity.type
_entity.pdbx_description
1 polymer ?
#
loop_
_entity_poly.entity_id
_entity_poly.type
_entity_poly.pdbx_seq_one_letter_code
_entity_poly.pdbx_strand_id
1 'polypeptide(L)'
;MQIVSAIPTLTALMSGVQAADMIMRWHGCGDKYQKTETSGDGCTNVSGFKTENLCSVEVPPPGTERCELYTADRGNPFGSTYYCNAGQRCDTASWDVIDSYSCYT
;
A
#
# COMPACT_ATOMS: atom_id res chain seq x y z
N MET A 1 51.67 2.62 -29.37
CA MET A 1 50.35 3.30 -29.33
C MET A 1 49.29 2.21 -29.40
N GLN A 2 48.58 1.95 -28.30
CA GLN A 2 47.46 0.99 -28.28
C GLN A 2 46.15 1.77 -28.42
N ILE A 3 45.37 1.42 -29.43
CA ILE A 3 44.06 2.01 -29.71
C ILE A 3 43.06 1.17 -28.92
N VAL A 4 42.52 1.72 -27.84
CA VAL A 4 41.48 1.07 -27.04
C VAL A 4 40.14 1.36 -27.73
N SER A 5 39.58 0.35 -28.41
CA SER A 5 38.20 0.40 -28.92
C SER A 5 37.23 0.39 -27.75
N ALA A 6 36.56 1.52 -27.51
CA ALA A 6 35.43 1.59 -26.62
C ALA A 6 34.16 1.11 -27.35
N ILE A 7 33.61 -0.01 -26.89
CA ILE A 7 32.28 -0.48 -27.29
C ILE A 7 31.25 0.41 -26.59
N PRO A 8 30.33 1.09 -27.30
CA PRO A 8 29.22 1.77 -26.64
C PRO A 8 28.24 0.71 -26.16
N THR A 9 28.28 0.39 -24.87
CA THR A 9 27.22 -0.38 -24.23
C THR A 9 25.97 0.48 -24.24
N LEU A 10 25.04 0.14 -25.13
CA LEU A 10 23.71 0.71 -25.21
C LEU A 10 23.00 0.38 -23.88
N THR A 11 23.01 1.30 -22.92
CA THR A 11 22.14 1.23 -21.76
C THR A 11 20.72 1.48 -22.24
N ALA A 12 20.01 0.40 -22.54
CA ALA A 12 18.55 0.45 -22.57
C ALA A 12 18.10 0.88 -21.17
N LEU A 13 17.77 2.16 -21.00
CA LEU A 13 16.87 2.59 -19.94
C LEU A 13 15.53 1.91 -20.25
N MET A 14 15.39 0.67 -19.82
CA MET A 14 14.08 0.08 -19.64
C MET A 14 13.36 1.02 -18.68
N SER A 15 12.28 1.63 -19.15
CA SER A 15 11.34 2.41 -18.36
C SER A 15 10.71 1.50 -17.31
N GLY A 16 11.48 1.15 -16.27
CA GLY A 16 10.92 0.79 -15.00
C GLY A 16 10.32 2.06 -14.46
N VAL A 17 9.03 2.26 -14.70
CA VAL A 17 8.21 3.02 -13.77
C VAL A 17 8.49 2.35 -12.43
N GLN A 18 9.34 2.98 -11.62
CA GLN A 18 9.47 2.62 -10.22
C GLN A 18 8.04 2.81 -9.70
N ALA A 19 7.30 1.71 -9.54
CA ALA A 19 5.99 1.75 -8.93
C ALA A 19 6.20 2.50 -7.62
N ALA A 20 5.64 3.71 -7.52
CA ALA A 20 5.81 4.51 -6.33
C ALA A 20 5.34 3.65 -5.16
N ASP A 21 6.18 3.50 -4.12
CA ASP A 21 5.81 2.73 -2.95
C ASP A 21 4.46 3.25 -2.44
N MET A 22 3.44 2.38 -2.41
CA MET A 22 2.12 2.76 -1.92
C MET A 22 2.20 2.87 -0.41
N ILE A 23 1.94 4.05 0.13
CA ILE A 23 2.00 4.31 1.57
C ILE A 23 0.59 4.22 2.13
N MET A 24 0.40 3.42 3.18
CA MET A 24 -0.82 3.45 3.98
C MET A 24 -0.50 3.83 5.43
N ARG A 25 -1.27 4.76 5.97
CA ARG A 25 -1.15 5.28 7.32
C ARG A 25 -2.31 4.79 8.16
N TRP A 26 -1.99 4.13 9.26
CA TRP A 26 -2.95 3.52 10.16
C TRP A 26 -2.94 4.28 11.47
N HIS A 27 -4.11 4.73 11.91
CA HIS A 27 -4.27 5.45 13.16
C HIS A 27 -5.16 4.64 14.08
N GLY A 28 -4.54 3.99 15.06
CA GLY A 28 -5.27 3.39 16.18
C GLY A 28 -5.79 4.47 17.13
N CYS A 29 -6.86 4.15 17.83
CA CYS A 29 -7.40 5.01 18.88
C CYS A 29 -6.37 5.14 20.03
N GLY A 30 -6.24 6.34 20.60
CA GLY A 30 -5.24 6.64 21.62
C GLY A 30 -3.83 6.90 21.07
N ASP A 31 -3.75 7.64 19.96
CA ASP A 31 -2.50 8.13 19.35
C ASP A 31 -1.54 7.04 18.82
N LYS A 32 -2.04 5.82 18.62
CA LYS A 32 -1.26 4.75 17.99
C LYS A 32 -1.15 4.98 16.49
N TYR A 33 0.04 4.78 15.96
CA TYR A 33 0.32 5.00 14.55
C TYR A 33 1.24 3.93 14.00
N GLN A 34 0.93 3.42 12.81
CA GLN A 34 1.92 2.73 12.00
C GLN A 34 1.75 3.09 10.53
N LYS A 35 2.85 2.94 9.80
CA LYS A 35 2.93 3.15 8.36
C LYS A 35 3.30 1.82 7.71
N THR A 36 2.58 1.44 6.66
CA THR A 36 2.95 0.33 5.79
C THR A 36 3.27 0.87 4.41
N GLU A 37 4.30 0.29 3.79
CA GLU A 37 4.73 0.63 2.44
C GLU A 37 4.65 -0.65 1.62
N THR A 38 3.94 -0.60 0.51
CA THR A 38 3.77 -1.73 -0.40
C THR A 38 4.36 -1.38 -1.75
N SER A 39 5.31 -2.19 -2.21
CA SER A 39 5.83 -2.09 -3.58
C SER A 39 5.02 -3.00 -4.51
N GLY A 40 4.22 -2.37 -5.38
CA GLY A 40 3.45 -3.04 -6.44
C GLY A 40 1.98 -3.38 -6.11
N ASP A 41 1.25 -3.85 -7.13
CA ASP A 41 -0.15 -4.25 -7.04
C ASP A 41 -0.27 -5.62 -6.34
N GLY A 42 -0.42 -5.61 -5.01
CA GLY A 42 -0.41 -6.84 -4.21
C GLY A 42 -1.25 -6.77 -2.94
N CYS A 43 -1.69 -7.95 -2.49
CA CYS A 43 -2.33 -8.09 -1.19
C CYS A 43 -1.27 -8.01 -0.09
N THR A 44 -1.40 -7.03 0.80
CA THR A 44 -0.49 -6.82 1.93
C THR A 44 -1.20 -7.18 3.23
N ASN A 45 -0.57 -8.02 4.05
CA ASN A 45 -1.11 -8.41 5.35
C ASN A 45 -0.81 -7.35 6.41
N VAL A 46 -1.81 -7.04 7.25
CA VAL A 46 -1.73 -6.02 8.29
C VAL A 46 -1.32 -6.69 9.60
N SER A 47 -0.07 -6.64 10.03
CA SER A 47 0.35 -7.34 11.26
C SER A 47 0.07 -6.59 12.58
N GLY A 48 -0.12 -5.27 12.54
CA GLY A 48 -0.08 -4.41 13.74
C GLY A 48 -1.43 -3.95 14.31
N PHE A 49 -2.47 -3.84 13.47
CA PHE A 49 -3.79 -3.31 13.86
C PHE A 49 -4.90 -4.38 13.90
N LYS A 50 -4.54 -5.67 13.90
CA LYS A 50 -5.51 -6.78 13.91
C LYS A 50 -6.38 -6.85 15.19
N THR A 51 -6.07 -6.05 16.20
CA THR A 51 -6.72 -6.11 17.52
C THR A 51 -6.87 -4.76 18.20
N GLU A 52 -6.30 -3.71 17.63
CA GLU A 52 -6.33 -2.37 18.21
C GLU A 52 -7.48 -1.61 17.57
N ASN A 53 -8.29 -0.89 18.36
CA ASN A 53 -9.40 -0.06 17.86
C ASN A 53 -8.86 0.87 16.76
N LEU A 54 -8.99 0.50 15.50
CA LEU A 54 -8.56 1.32 14.37
C LEU A 54 -9.55 2.48 14.28
N CYS A 55 -9.06 3.71 14.41
CA CYS A 55 -9.89 4.91 14.41
C CYS A 55 -9.95 5.54 13.01
N SER A 56 -8.85 5.49 12.26
CA SER A 56 -8.87 5.94 10.87
C SER A 56 -7.71 5.37 10.05
N VAL A 57 -7.90 5.32 8.74
CA VAL A 57 -6.84 5.06 7.76
C VAL A 57 -6.68 6.24 6.83
N GLU A 58 -5.46 6.52 6.42
CA GLU A 58 -5.15 7.57 5.46
C GLU A 58 -4.32 6.98 4.33
N VAL A 59 -4.76 7.27 3.10
CA VAL A 59 -4.10 6.88 1.86
C VAL A 59 -3.50 8.14 1.24
N PRO A 60 -2.27 8.54 1.61
CA PRO A 60 -1.67 9.74 1.07
C PRO A 60 -1.39 9.64 -0.44
N PRO A 61 -1.60 10.71 -1.22
CA PRO A 61 -1.02 10.83 -2.55
C PRO A 61 0.50 11.11 -2.44
N PRO A 62 1.30 10.92 -3.50
CA PRO A 62 0.98 10.31 -4.80
C PRO A 62 1.18 8.78 -4.78
N GLY A 63 0.69 8.08 -5.82
CA GLY A 63 0.99 6.66 -6.01
C GLY A 63 -0.07 5.68 -5.49
N THR A 64 -1.29 6.15 -5.22
CA THR A 64 -2.47 5.29 -5.00
C THR A 64 -3.70 6.11 -5.40
N GLU A 65 -4.71 5.49 -6.02
CA GLU A 65 -6.03 6.05 -6.30
C GLU A 65 -7.06 5.55 -5.28
N ARG A 66 -7.01 4.25 -4.94
CA ARG A 66 -7.93 3.60 -4.01
C ARG A 66 -7.29 2.39 -3.33
N CYS A 67 -7.61 2.19 -2.06
CA CYS A 67 -7.32 0.98 -1.33
C CYS A 67 -8.61 0.21 -0.98
N GLU A 68 -8.54 -1.09 -1.12
CA GLU A 68 -9.49 -2.08 -0.63
C GLU A 68 -8.91 -2.71 0.65
N LEU A 69 -9.67 -2.69 1.72
CA LEU A 69 -9.28 -3.23 3.02
C LEU A 69 -10.19 -4.41 3.36
N TYR A 70 -9.60 -5.58 3.59
CA TYR A 70 -10.31 -6.84 3.75
C TYR A 70 -10.25 -7.29 5.22
N THR A 71 -11.37 -7.76 5.76
CA THR A 71 -11.42 -8.29 7.13
C THR A 71 -10.90 -9.72 7.26
N ALA A 72 -10.52 -10.31 6.13
CA ALA A 72 -9.85 -11.59 6.02
C ALA A 72 -8.76 -11.48 4.92
N ASP A 73 -7.95 -12.50 4.76
CA ASP A 73 -7.05 -12.61 3.61
C ASP A 73 -7.80 -12.40 2.29
N ARG A 74 -7.22 -11.62 1.38
CA ARG A 74 -7.82 -11.35 0.05
C ARG A 74 -8.14 -12.65 -0.68
N GLY A 75 -9.36 -12.73 -1.20
CA GLY A 75 -9.89 -13.93 -1.86
C GLY A 75 -10.67 -14.86 -0.94
N ASN A 76 -10.69 -14.59 0.37
CA ASN A 76 -11.60 -15.25 1.30
C ASN A 76 -13.04 -14.69 1.15
N PRO A 77 -14.04 -15.53 0.80
CA PRO A 77 -15.41 -15.07 0.60
C PRO A 77 -16.17 -14.77 1.89
N PHE A 78 -15.60 -15.10 3.06
CA PHE A 78 -16.24 -14.92 4.37
C PHE A 78 -15.84 -13.60 5.06
N GLY A 79 -15.07 -12.75 4.40
CA GLY A 79 -14.70 -11.42 4.89
C GLY A 79 -15.54 -10.29 4.28
N SER A 80 -15.46 -9.12 4.89
CA SER A 80 -15.99 -7.86 4.38
C SER A 80 -14.88 -7.05 3.71
N THR A 81 -15.26 -6.20 2.76
CA THR A 81 -14.34 -5.28 2.08
C THR A 81 -14.77 -3.84 2.33
N TYR A 82 -13.86 -3.03 2.83
CA TYR A 82 -13.99 -1.58 2.97
C TYR A 82 -13.12 -0.87 1.95
N TYR A 83 -13.39 0.41 1.72
CA TYR A 83 -12.74 1.19 0.68
C TYR A 83 -12.29 2.55 1.22
N CYS A 84 -11.09 2.97 0.84
CA CYS A 84 -10.58 4.30 1.10
C CYS A 84 -9.88 4.87 -0.13
N ASN A 85 -10.29 6.05 -0.58
CA ASN A 85 -9.64 6.69 -1.74
C ASN A 85 -8.42 7.49 -1.31
N ALA A 86 -7.53 7.71 -2.27
CA ALA A 86 -6.35 8.52 -2.03
C ALA A 86 -6.68 9.98 -1.74
N GLY A 87 -5.84 10.60 -0.90
CA GLY A 87 -6.07 11.94 -0.37
C GLY A 87 -7.17 12.00 0.68
N GLN A 88 -7.79 10.88 1.05
CA GLN A 88 -8.80 10.83 2.09
C GLN A 88 -8.27 10.20 3.36
N ARG A 89 -8.82 10.67 4.49
CA ARG A 89 -8.77 9.99 5.77
C ARG A 89 -10.13 9.35 6.00
N CYS A 90 -10.17 8.03 6.00
CA CYS A 90 -11.39 7.26 6.18
C CYS A 90 -11.57 6.93 7.66
N ASP A 91 -12.76 7.23 8.18
CA ASP A 91 -13.18 6.82 9.51
C ASP A 91 -13.45 5.32 9.51
N THR A 92 -12.82 4.60 10.43
CA THR A 92 -12.90 3.15 10.56
C THR A 92 -13.60 2.71 11.83
N ALA A 93 -14.24 3.63 12.57
CA ALA A 93 -14.90 3.31 13.84
C ALA A 93 -15.99 2.23 13.72
N SER A 94 -16.60 2.08 12.53
CA SER A 94 -17.60 1.06 12.23
C SER A 94 -17.06 -0.14 11.46
N TRP A 95 -15.75 -0.23 11.24
CA TRP A 95 -15.14 -1.29 10.46
C TRP A 95 -14.77 -2.44 11.39
N ASP A 96 -14.95 -3.66 10.89
CA ASP A 96 -14.34 -4.82 11.51
C ASP A 96 -12.82 -4.77 11.34
N VAL A 97 -12.14 -5.61 12.13
CA VAL A 97 -10.69 -5.79 12.07
C VAL A 97 -10.23 -6.05 10.63
N ILE A 98 -9.25 -5.27 10.16
CA ILE A 98 -8.64 -5.44 8.86
C ILE A 98 -7.46 -6.41 8.95
N ASP A 99 -7.47 -7.43 8.09
CA ASP A 99 -6.47 -8.49 8.04
C ASP A 99 -5.47 -8.27 6.89
N SER A 100 -5.97 -7.80 5.76
CA SER A 100 -5.18 -7.52 4.56
C SER A 100 -5.72 -6.33 3.78
N TYR A 101 -4.92 -5.76 2.88
CA TYR A 101 -5.36 -4.69 1.98
C TYR A 101 -4.69 -4.78 0.61
N SER A 102 -5.33 -4.19 -0.39
CA SER A 102 -4.77 -4.01 -1.74
C SER A 102 -5.03 -2.57 -2.17
N CYS A 103 -3.98 -1.89 -2.62
CA CYS A 103 -4.08 -0.53 -3.14
C CYS A 103 -3.81 -0.55 -4.65
N TYR A 104 -4.47 0.37 -5.36
CA TYR A 104 -4.45 0.47 -6.82
C TYR A 104 -4.02 1.87 -7.22
N THR A 105 -3.21 1.99 -8.26
CA THR A 105 -2.77 3.24 -8.90
C THR A 105 -3.48 3.52 -10.21
#